data_AF-M0R2H5-F1
#
_entry.id   AF-M0R2H5-F1
#
_cell.length_a   1.000
_cell.length_b   1.000
_cell.length_c   1.000
_cell.angle_alpha   90.00
_cell.angle_beta   90.00
_cell.angle_gamma   90.00
#
_symmetry.space_group_name_H-M   'P 1'
#
loop_
_entity.id
_entity.type
_entity.pdbx_description
1 polymer ?
#
loop_
_entity_poly.entity_id
_entity_poly.type
_entity_poly.pdbx_seq_one_letter_code
_entity_poly.pdbx_strand_id
1 'polypeptide(L)'
;MAASMARRLWPLLTRRGFRPRGGCISNDSPRRSFTTEKRNRNLLYEYAREGYSALPQLDIERFCACPEEAAHALELRKGELRSADLPAIISTWQELRQLQEQIRSLEEEKAAVTEAVRALLANQDSGEVQQGGPA
;
A
#
# COMPACT_ATOMS: atom_id res chain seq x y z
N MET A 1 12.55 -21.08 41.90
CA MET A 1 13.71 -21.49 41.07
C MET A 1 13.77 -20.59 39.85
N ALA A 2 14.95 -20.04 39.59
CA ALA A 2 15.20 -18.88 38.75
C ALA A 2 15.60 -19.23 37.31
N ALA A 3 15.52 -18.20 36.46
CA ALA A 3 16.29 -17.96 35.23
C ALA A 3 15.94 -18.84 34.01
N SER A 4 16.07 -18.42 32.76
CA SER A 4 16.88 -17.34 32.24
C SER A 4 16.42 -16.97 30.83
N MET A 5 16.36 -15.66 30.54
CA MET A 5 16.33 -15.14 29.18
C MET A 5 17.70 -15.34 28.54
N ALA A 6 17.76 -15.95 27.36
CA ALA A 6 18.98 -16.04 26.57
C ALA A 6 18.91 -15.04 25.40
N ARG A 7 19.33 -13.80 25.67
CA ARG A 7 19.75 -12.84 24.65
C ARG A 7 21.03 -13.39 24.02
N ARG A 8 21.00 -13.79 22.75
CA ARG A 8 22.22 -14.16 22.02
C ARG A 8 22.84 -12.91 21.42
N LEU A 9 23.89 -12.47 22.10
CA LEU A 9 24.86 -11.47 21.68
C LEU A 9 25.48 -11.82 20.32
N TRP A 10 25.49 -10.85 19.41
CA TRP A 10 26.25 -10.86 18.17
C TRP A 10 27.73 -10.61 18.48
N PRO A 11 28.68 -11.46 18.06
CA PRO A 11 30.09 -11.15 18.24
C PRO A 11 30.57 -10.19 17.16
N LEU A 12 30.96 -8.99 17.60
CA LEU A 12 31.91 -8.14 16.89
C LEU A 12 33.30 -8.80 16.89
N LEU A 13 34.08 -8.43 15.88
CA LEU A 13 35.52 -8.69 15.64
C LEU A 13 35.83 -9.81 14.63
N THR A 14 36.08 -9.40 13.39
CA THR A 14 37.46 -9.46 12.84
C THR A 14 37.59 -8.61 11.59
N ARG A 15 38.27 -7.48 11.78
CA ARG A 15 38.90 -6.69 10.72
C ARG A 15 40.10 -7.49 10.21
N ARG A 16 40.05 -8.03 8.99
CA ARG A 16 41.25 -8.38 8.23
C ARG A 16 41.03 -8.06 6.76
N GLY A 17 41.74 -7.03 6.31
CA GLY A 17 41.62 -6.49 4.97
C GLY A 17 42.07 -7.48 3.91
N PHE A 18 41.28 -7.52 2.84
CA PHE A 18 41.71 -7.85 1.49
C PHE A 18 41.06 -6.82 0.57
N ARG A 19 41.85 -6.01 -0.11
CA ARG A 19 41.36 -5.24 -1.27
C ARG A 19 41.43 -6.16 -2.48
N PRO A 20 40.31 -6.45 -3.16
CA PRO A 20 40.34 -6.80 -4.57
C PRO A 20 40.17 -5.51 -5.39
N ARG A 21 41.22 -5.27 -6.18
CA ARG A 21 41.27 -4.68 -7.52
C ARG A 21 39.90 -4.45 -8.18
N GLY A 22 39.74 -3.25 -8.76
CA GLY A 22 38.49 -2.69 -9.28
C GLY A 22 37.64 -3.65 -10.10
N GLY A 23 36.45 -3.92 -9.56
CA GLY A 23 35.26 -4.30 -10.31
C GLY A 23 34.19 -3.25 -10.01
N CYS A 24 33.41 -2.89 -11.02
CA CYS A 24 32.20 -2.09 -10.86
C CYS A 24 31.32 -2.71 -9.77
N ILE A 25 31.13 -1.98 -8.67
CA ILE A 25 30.13 -2.30 -7.66
C ILE A 25 28.78 -2.03 -8.33
N SER A 26 28.21 -3.06 -8.95
CA SER A 26 26.79 -3.07 -9.22
C SER A 26 26.10 -2.92 -7.86
N ASN A 27 25.33 -1.85 -7.70
CA ASN A 27 24.45 -1.69 -6.55
C ASN A 27 23.42 -2.83 -6.58
N ASP A 28 23.76 -3.97 -6.01
CA ASP A 28 22.83 -5.03 -5.66
C ASP A 28 22.00 -4.59 -4.45
N SER A 29 21.23 -3.52 -4.61
CA SER A 29 19.88 -3.55 -4.04
C SER A 29 19.24 -4.82 -4.60
N PRO A 30 18.52 -5.65 -3.82
CA PRO A 30 17.81 -6.80 -4.35
C PRO A 30 16.67 -6.30 -5.27
N ARG A 31 17.03 -5.86 -6.48
CA ARG A 31 16.12 -5.52 -7.56
C ARG A 31 15.48 -6.83 -7.93
N ARG A 32 14.26 -7.07 -7.44
CA ARG A 32 13.39 -8.11 -7.99
C ARG A 32 13.42 -7.96 -9.51
N SER A 33 14.01 -8.93 -10.20
CA SER A 33 13.98 -8.96 -11.65
C SER A 33 12.55 -9.27 -12.07
N PHE A 34 11.77 -8.24 -12.37
CA PHE A 34 10.41 -8.40 -12.88
C PHE A 34 10.36 -9.18 -14.21
N THR A 35 11.51 -9.38 -14.86
CA THR A 35 11.67 -10.17 -16.08
C THR A 35 11.48 -11.68 -15.85
N THR A 36 11.62 -12.19 -14.62
CA THR A 36 11.59 -13.63 -14.33
C THR A 36 10.33 -14.11 -13.60
N GLU A 37 9.45 -13.22 -13.17
CA GLU A 37 8.36 -13.58 -12.26
C GLU A 37 6.97 -13.42 -12.89
N LYS A 38 6.46 -14.54 -13.44
CA LYS A 38 5.07 -14.82 -13.87
C LYS A 38 4.57 -14.02 -15.09
N ARG A 39 4.32 -14.72 -16.20
CA ARG A 39 3.78 -14.22 -17.49
C ARG A 39 2.50 -13.35 -17.40
N ASN A 40 1.79 -13.35 -16.28
CA ASN A 40 0.50 -12.65 -16.14
C ASN A 40 0.57 -11.39 -15.25
N ARG A 41 1.74 -11.00 -14.75
CA ARG A 41 1.88 -9.76 -13.97
C ARG A 41 2.05 -8.57 -14.92
N ASN A 42 1.28 -7.51 -14.68
CA ASN A 42 1.45 -6.26 -15.38
C ASN A 42 2.67 -5.51 -14.82
N LEU A 43 3.71 -5.32 -15.63
CA LEU A 43 4.96 -4.69 -15.19
C LEU A 43 4.77 -3.24 -14.71
N LEU A 44 3.86 -2.46 -15.32
CA LEU A 44 3.58 -1.10 -14.88
C LEU A 44 2.96 -1.09 -13.48
N TYR A 45 2.05 -2.02 -13.21
CA TYR A 45 1.46 -2.19 -11.89
C TYR A 45 2.50 -2.61 -10.86
N GLU A 46 3.34 -3.61 -11.16
CA GLU A 46 4.40 -4.06 -10.25
C GLU A 46 5.38 -2.92 -9.92
N TYR A 47 5.75 -2.12 -10.91
CA TYR A 47 6.66 -0.99 -10.73
C TYR A 47 6.07 0.09 -9.81
N ALA A 48 4.79 0.39 -9.99
CA ALA A 48 4.07 1.31 -9.14
C ALA A 48 3.87 0.76 -7.71
N ARG A 49 3.56 -0.54 -7.59
CA ARG A 49 3.39 -1.21 -6.29
C ARG A 49 4.65 -1.16 -5.44
N GLU A 50 5.81 -1.30 -6.07
CA GLU A 50 7.12 -1.22 -5.39
C GLU A 50 7.56 0.23 -5.15
N GLY A 51 6.74 1.22 -5.53
CA GLY A 51 6.96 2.64 -5.25
C GLY A 51 7.95 3.34 -6.18
N TYR A 52 8.36 2.69 -7.28
CA TYR A 52 9.27 3.30 -8.25
C TYR A 52 8.60 4.34 -9.14
N SER A 53 7.28 4.24 -9.32
CA SER A 53 6.47 5.21 -10.04
C SER A 53 5.08 5.33 -9.42
N ALA A 54 4.31 6.34 -9.82
CA ALA A 54 2.87 6.35 -9.60
C ALA A 54 2.19 5.28 -10.48
N LEU A 55 0.95 4.91 -10.12
CA LEU A 55 0.09 4.11 -10.99
C LEU A 55 -0.23 4.88 -12.28
N PRO A 56 -0.34 4.20 -13.44
CA PRO A 56 -0.74 4.86 -14.67
C PRO A 56 -2.10 5.53 -14.55
N GLN A 57 -2.17 6.81 -14.95
CA GLN A 57 -3.43 7.54 -15.01
C GLN A 57 -4.18 7.18 -16.30
N LEU A 58 -5.35 6.56 -16.15
CA LEU A 58 -6.24 6.24 -17.25
C LEU A 58 -7.46 7.18 -17.19
N ASP A 59 -7.92 7.64 -18.35
CA ASP A 59 -9.17 8.41 -18.47
C ASP A 59 -10.37 7.45 -18.42
N ILE A 60 -10.64 6.93 -17.21
CA ILE A 60 -11.72 5.97 -16.99
C ILE A 60 -13.08 6.68 -16.90
N GLU A 61 -13.11 7.97 -16.59
CA GLU A 61 -14.37 8.72 -16.50
C GLU A 61 -15.05 8.84 -17.86
N ARG A 62 -14.29 9.25 -18.89
CA ARG A 62 -14.79 9.26 -20.27
C ARG A 62 -15.19 7.87 -20.74
N PHE A 63 -14.42 6.86 -20.34
CA PHE A 63 -14.68 5.47 -20.68
C PHE A 63 -15.99 4.94 -20.09
N CYS A 64 -16.29 5.28 -18.83
CA CYS A 64 -17.56 4.93 -18.18
C CYS A 64 -18.75 5.75 -18.69
N ALA A 65 -18.54 6.96 -19.21
CA ALA A 65 -19.63 7.81 -19.73
C ALA A 65 -20.26 7.25 -21.01
N CYS A 66 -19.44 6.68 -21.92
CA CYS A 66 -19.89 6.15 -23.21
C CYS A 66 -19.29 4.75 -23.48
N PRO A 67 -19.72 3.70 -22.75
CA PRO A 67 -19.14 2.37 -22.89
C PRO A 67 -19.43 1.73 -24.25
N GLU A 68 -20.54 2.10 -24.91
CA GLU A 68 -20.92 1.59 -26.23
C GLU A 68 -19.94 2.03 -27.33
N GLU A 69 -19.51 3.30 -27.32
CA GLU A 69 -18.51 3.82 -28.26
C GLU A 69 -17.17 3.10 -28.08
N ALA A 70 -16.78 2.87 -26.82
CA ALA A 70 -15.57 2.13 -26.48
C ALA A 70 -15.65 0.66 -26.93
N ALA A 71 -16.81 0.01 -26.75
CA ALA A 71 -17.06 -1.35 -27.20
C ALA A 71 -16.93 -1.47 -28.71
N HIS A 72 -17.56 -0.57 -29.46
CA HIS A 72 -17.47 -0.54 -30.92
C HIS A 72 -16.03 -0.29 -31.40
N ALA A 73 -15.32 0.66 -30.78
CA ALA A 73 -13.93 0.94 -31.10
C ALA A 73 -13.01 -0.26 -30.83
N LEU A 74 -13.26 -1.05 -29.78
CA LEU A 74 -12.51 -2.28 -29.51
C LEU A 74 -12.76 -3.36 -30.55
N GLU A 75 -14.01 -3.59 -30.95
CA GLU A 75 -14.33 -4.59 -31.97
C GLU A 75 -13.68 -4.28 -33.32
N LEU A 76 -13.62 -3.00 -33.69
CA LEU A 76 -12.91 -2.57 -34.90
C LEU A 76 -11.41 -2.84 -34.86
N ARG A 77 -10.78 -2.71 -33.68
CA ARG A 77 -9.34 -2.94 -33.50
C ARG A 77 -8.97 -4.42 -33.54
N LYS A 78 -9.92 -5.31 -33.27
CA LYS A 78 -9.74 -6.77 -33.24
C LYS A 78 -8.57 -7.22 -32.36
N GLY A 79 -8.36 -6.55 -31.23
CA GLY A 79 -7.29 -6.83 -30.29
C GLY A 79 -7.55 -8.04 -29.38
N GLU A 80 -6.75 -8.13 -28.31
CA GLU A 80 -6.91 -9.14 -27.26
C GLU A 80 -8.24 -8.94 -26.50
N LEU A 81 -8.51 -7.71 -26.06
CA LEU A 81 -9.78 -7.36 -25.41
C LEU A 81 -10.90 -7.15 -26.42
N ARG A 82 -12.10 -7.59 -26.04
CA ARG A 82 -13.35 -7.50 -26.80
C ARG A 82 -14.40 -6.68 -26.08
N SER A 83 -15.47 -6.35 -26.79
CA SER A 83 -16.63 -5.65 -26.23
C SER A 83 -17.21 -6.37 -25.00
N ALA A 84 -17.20 -7.70 -24.99
CA ALA A 84 -17.69 -8.53 -23.90
C ALA A 84 -16.88 -8.39 -22.59
N ASP A 85 -15.63 -7.94 -22.66
CA ASP A 85 -14.77 -7.78 -21.48
C ASP A 85 -15.02 -6.44 -20.77
N LEU A 86 -15.58 -5.45 -21.47
CA LEU A 86 -15.74 -4.10 -20.93
C LEU A 86 -16.64 -4.01 -19.70
N PRO A 87 -17.80 -4.70 -19.63
CA PRO A 87 -18.64 -4.63 -18.45
C PRO A 87 -17.90 -5.05 -17.18
N ALA A 88 -17.06 -6.09 -17.26
CA ALA A 88 -16.26 -6.56 -16.12
C ALA A 88 -15.22 -5.50 -15.69
N ILE A 89 -14.50 -4.91 -16.64
CA ILE A 89 -13.51 -3.86 -16.37
C ILE A 89 -14.17 -2.64 -15.71
N ILE A 90 -15.34 -2.22 -16.22
CA ILE A 90 -16.09 -1.08 -15.68
C ILE A 90 -16.60 -1.39 -14.27
N SER A 91 -17.16 -2.59 -14.03
CA SER A 91 -17.63 -3.01 -12.71
C SER A 91 -16.51 -2.98 -11.68
N THR A 92 -15.35 -3.57 -12.00
CA THR A 92 -14.20 -3.60 -11.09
C THR A 92 -13.72 -2.18 -10.75
N TRP A 93 -13.74 -1.25 -11.71
CA TRP A 93 -13.40 0.15 -11.44
C TRP A 93 -14.41 0.83 -10.51
N GLN A 94 -15.70 0.61 -10.72
CA GLN A 94 -16.75 1.17 -9.89
C GLN A 94 -16.69 0.63 -8.45
N GLU A 95 -16.49 -0.68 -8.30
CA GLU A 95 -16.28 -1.34 -7.01
C GLU A 95 -15.04 -0.78 -6.29
N LEU A 96 -13.93 -0.55 -7.02
CA LEU A 96 -12.74 0.07 -6.44
C LEU A 96 -13.01 1.47 -5.90
N ARG A 97 -13.77 2.31 -6.64
CA ARG A 97 -14.14 3.64 -6.16
C ARG A 97 -15.02 3.58 -4.92
N GLN A 98 -15.99 2.67 -4.90
CA GLN A 98 -16.84 2.46 -3.74
C GLN A 98 -16.03 2.01 -2.51
N LEU A 99 -15.07 1.11 -2.71
CA LEU A 99 -14.18 0.65 -1.64
C LEU A 99 -13.31 1.79 -1.10
N GLN A 100 -12.76 2.64 -1.98
CA GLN A 100 -11.99 3.81 -1.57
C GLN A 100 -12.82 4.79 -0.72
N GLU A 101 -14.07 5.01 -1.11
CA GLU A 101 -15.02 5.84 -0.34
C GLU A 101 -15.29 5.24 1.05
N GLN A 102 -15.53 3.93 1.12
CA GLN A 102 -15.73 3.23 2.38
C GLN A 102 -14.51 3.32 3.28
N ILE A 103 -13.30 3.13 2.74
CA ILE A 103 -12.05 3.29 3.49
C ILE A 103 -11.96 4.71 4.05
N ARG A 104 -12.24 5.73 3.24
CA ARG A 104 -12.22 7.13 3.70
C ARG A 104 -13.17 7.35 4.88
N SER A 105 -14.41 6.89 4.78
CA SER A 105 -15.38 7.03 5.89
C SER A 105 -14.92 6.34 7.18
N LEU A 106 -14.30 5.16 7.07
CA LEU A 106 -13.80 4.42 8.22
C LEU A 106 -12.55 5.07 8.83
N GLU A 107 -11.71 5.70 8.01
CA GLU A 107 -10.55 6.46 8.48
C GLU A 107 -10.99 7.71 9.26
N GLU A 108 -12.05 8.39 8.81
CA GLU A 108 -12.67 9.53 9.52
C GLU A 108 -13.29 9.09 10.85
N GLU A 109 -14.05 7.99 10.86
CA GLU A 109 -14.64 7.45 12.08
C GLU A 109 -13.56 7.03 13.09
N LYS A 110 -12.50 6.36 12.63
CA LYS A 110 -11.36 5.99 13.46
C LYS A 110 -10.74 7.22 14.12
N ALA A 111 -10.58 8.32 13.38
CA ALA A 111 -10.05 9.57 13.93
C ALA A 111 -11.00 10.15 14.99
N ALA A 112 -12.30 10.20 14.72
CA ALA A 112 -13.31 10.71 15.65
C ALA A 112 -13.36 9.90 16.96
N VAL A 113 -13.33 8.57 16.88
CA VAL A 113 -13.30 7.69 18.06
C VAL A 113 -12.02 7.91 18.87
N THR A 114 -10.88 8.06 18.21
CA THR A 114 -9.60 8.30 18.89
C THR A 114 -9.62 9.61 19.67
N GLU A 115 -10.19 10.68 19.11
CA GLU A 115 -10.35 11.95 19.82
C GLU A 115 -11.37 11.87 20.95
N ALA A 116 -12.48 11.16 20.75
CA ALA A 116 -13.47 10.95 21.80
C ALA A 116 -12.87 10.21 23.01
N VAL A 117 -12.09 9.15 22.78
CA VAL A 117 -11.39 8.41 23.84
C VAL A 117 -10.35 9.30 24.54
N ARG A 118 -9.58 10.09 23.77
CA ARG A 118 -8.61 11.03 24.35
C ARG A 118 -9.29 12.06 25.25
N ALA A 119 -10.43 12.62 24.81
CA ALA A 119 -11.20 13.57 25.60
C ALA A 119 -11.75 12.94 26.88
N LEU A 120 -12.23 11.68 26.81
CA LEU A 120 -12.69 10.94 28.00
C LEU A 120 -11.57 10.74 29.02
N LEU A 121 -10.37 10.35 28.58
CA LEU A 121 -9.22 10.18 29.47
C LEU A 121 -8.79 11.51 30.11
N ALA A 122 -8.69 12.58 29.32
CA ALA A 122 -8.35 13.90 29.84
C ALA A 122 -9.34 14.39 30.92
N ASN A 123 -10.63 14.13 30.73
CA ASN A 123 -11.67 14.50 31.69
C ASN A 123 -11.58 13.67 33.00
N GLN A 124 -11.22 12.38 32.91
CA GLN A 124 -11.04 11.51 34.09
C GLN A 124 -9.85 11.97 34.95
N ASP A 125 -8.71 12.28 34.33
CA ASP A 125 -7.52 12.77 35.02
C ASP A 125 -7.79 14.09 35.77
N SER A 126 -8.62 14.98 35.22
CA SER A 126 -9.02 16.23 35.89
C SER A 126 -10.03 16.04 37.03
N GLY A 127 -10.78 14.94 37.06
CA GLY A 127 -11.77 14.64 38.09
C GLY A 127 -11.16 14.10 39.39
N GLU A 128 -10.06 13.33 39.30
CA GLU A 128 -9.35 12.79 40.47
C GLU A 128 -8.62 13.88 41.27
N VAL A 129 -8.17 14.96 40.61
CA VAL A 129 -7.43 16.06 41.27
C VAL A 129 -8.32 16.93 42.17
N GLN A 130 -9.65 16.91 42.00
CA GLN A 130 -10.57 17.76 42.78
C GLN A 130 -11.12 17.11 44.06
N GLN A 131 -10.89 15.81 44.32
CA GLN A 131 -11.35 15.15 45.56
C GLN A 131 -10.38 15.22 46.75
N GLY A 132 -9.26 15.95 46.62
CA GLY A 132 -8.32 16.19 47.71
C GLY A 132 -8.25 17.67 48.11
N GLY A 133 -9.24 18.17 48.87
CA GLY A 133 -9.25 19.52 49.45
C GLY A 133 -9.70 19.49 50.92
N PRO A 134 -9.15 20.34 51.80
CA PRO A 134 -8.64 19.97 53.12
C PRO A 134 -9.69 19.92 54.26
N ALA A 135 -9.26 19.26 55.33
CA ALA A 135 -9.93 19.07 56.62
C ALA A 135 -10.18 20.38 57.40
#